data_AF-A0A960ZAN0-F1
#
_entry.id   AF-A0A960ZAN0-F1
#
_cell.length_a   1.000
_cell.length_b   1.000
_cell.length_c   1.000
_cell.angle_alpha   90.00
_cell.angle_beta   90.00
_cell.angle_gamma   90.00
#
_symmetry.space_group_name_H-M   'P 1'
#
loop_
_entity.id
_entity.type
_entity.pdbx_description
1 polymer ?
#
loop_
_entity_poly.entity_id
_entity_poly.type
_entity_poly.pdbx_seq_one_letter_code
_entity_poly.pdbx_strand_id
1 'polypeptide(L)'
;MKKVVLFINIALFSLVLSYCKGCKKQSNDSQMKDIELKALSLYGEWRILPSQNEKIVFYQDGRITLKVLGKEKNLYIKADKDGVGFFYNHDDIKPFGYFLYDERGKNEWFGVWEEKLVKLSHDIKSRQSVLE
;
A
#
# COMPACT_ATOMS: atom_id res chain seq x y z
N MET A 1 -73.91 0.08 -7.08
CA MET A 1 -72.94 1.18 -7.28
C MET A 1 -71.59 0.57 -7.61
N LYS A 2 -71.04 0.91 -8.79
CA LYS A 2 -69.79 0.36 -9.35
C LYS A 2 -68.61 1.14 -8.76
N LYS A 3 -67.58 0.47 -8.25
CA LYS A 3 -66.26 1.07 -8.05
C LYS A 3 -65.28 0.53 -9.08
N VAL A 4 -64.61 1.50 -9.68
CA VAL A 4 -63.85 1.47 -10.91
C VAL A 4 -62.46 0.89 -10.66
N VAL A 5 -62.00 0.20 -11.70
CA VAL A 5 -60.72 -0.47 -11.91
C VAL A 5 -59.52 0.47 -11.72
N LEU A 6 -58.45 -0.03 -11.11
CA LEU A 6 -57.09 0.40 -11.44
C LEU A 6 -56.13 -0.80 -11.34
N PHE A 7 -55.99 -1.53 -12.45
CA PHE A 7 -54.89 -2.48 -12.65
C PHE A 7 -53.64 -1.70 -13.01
N ILE A 8 -52.70 -1.60 -12.07
CA ILE A 8 -51.36 -1.07 -12.37
C ILE A 8 -50.47 -2.23 -12.81
N ASN A 9 -50.18 -2.17 -14.11
CA ASN A 9 -49.23 -2.97 -14.85
C ASN A 9 -47.80 -2.62 -14.37
N ILE A 10 -47.09 -3.52 -13.70
CA ILE A 10 -45.63 -3.47 -13.57
C ILE A 10 -45.08 -4.87 -13.83
N ALA A 11 -45.36 -5.38 -15.04
CA ALA A 11 -44.56 -6.41 -15.67
C ALA A 11 -43.51 -5.71 -16.55
N LEU A 12 -42.44 -5.19 -15.93
CA LEU A 12 -41.27 -4.66 -16.64
C LEU A 12 -40.11 -4.41 -15.66
N PHE A 13 -39.62 -5.43 -14.96
CA PHE A 13 -38.26 -5.40 -14.36
C PHE A 13 -37.74 -6.82 -14.09
N SER A 14 -37.92 -7.73 -15.06
CA SER A 14 -37.46 -9.13 -14.96
C SER A 14 -36.62 -9.54 -16.16
N LEU A 15 -35.70 -8.67 -16.59
CA LEU A 15 -34.79 -8.98 -17.70
C LEU A 15 -33.43 -8.27 -17.58
N VAL A 16 -32.77 -8.35 -16.41
CA VAL A 16 -31.31 -8.26 -16.28
C VAL A 16 -30.83 -9.16 -15.13
N LEU A 17 -31.21 -10.44 -15.14
CA LEU A 17 -30.66 -11.46 -14.24
C LEU A 17 -30.15 -12.65 -15.07
N SER A 18 -29.30 -12.35 -16.03
CA SER A 18 -28.43 -13.35 -16.62
C SER A 18 -27.16 -12.66 -17.11
N TYR A 19 -26.02 -13.29 -16.81
CA TYR A 19 -24.64 -12.85 -17.02
C TYR A 19 -24.01 -11.97 -15.93
N CYS A 20 -23.65 -12.63 -14.82
CA CYS A 20 -22.28 -12.54 -14.29
C CYS A 20 -22.00 -13.71 -13.31
N LYS A 21 -22.25 -14.95 -13.74
CA LYS A 21 -21.59 -16.12 -13.13
C LYS A 21 -20.15 -16.14 -13.65
N GLY A 22 -19.23 -15.54 -12.90
CA GLY A 22 -17.81 -15.57 -13.25
C GLY A 22 -17.01 -14.28 -13.03
N CYS A 23 -17.42 -13.36 -12.16
CA CYS A 23 -16.48 -12.35 -11.67
C CYS A 23 -15.53 -13.01 -10.66
N LYS A 24 -14.42 -13.53 -11.17
CA LYS A 24 -13.20 -13.72 -10.38
C LYS A 24 -12.99 -12.43 -9.55
N LYS A 25 -13.05 -12.54 -8.22
CA LYS A 25 -12.46 -11.54 -7.32
C LYS A 25 -10.95 -11.57 -7.57
N GLN A 26 -10.48 -10.84 -8.56
CA GLN A 26 -9.05 -10.72 -8.87
C GLN A 26 -8.62 -9.27 -8.61
N SER A 27 -8.09 -9.09 -7.40
CA SER A 27 -7.09 -8.09 -7.00
C SER A 27 -7.33 -6.61 -7.37
N ASN A 28 -8.23 -5.93 -6.65
CA ASN A 28 -8.13 -4.47 -6.53
C ASN A 28 -7.02 -4.04 -5.55
N ASP A 29 -6.65 -4.89 -4.60
CA ASP A 29 -5.63 -4.57 -3.58
C ASP A 29 -4.24 -4.32 -4.17
N SER A 30 -3.87 -4.99 -5.27
CA SER A 30 -2.56 -4.81 -5.89
C SER A 30 -2.46 -3.47 -6.62
N GLN A 31 -3.51 -3.10 -7.37
CA GLN A 31 -3.55 -1.80 -8.06
C GLN A 31 -3.62 -0.62 -7.09
N MET A 32 -4.33 -0.77 -5.97
CA MET A 32 -4.41 0.29 -4.96
C MET A 32 -3.04 0.53 -4.29
N LYS A 33 -2.30 -0.55 -4.00
CA LYS A 33 -0.92 -0.49 -3.47
C LYS A 33 0.06 0.17 -4.45
N ASP A 34 -0.04 -0.13 -5.74
CA ASP A 34 0.81 0.49 -6.77
C ASP A 34 0.57 2.00 -6.86
N ILE A 35 -0.68 2.43 -6.75
CA ILE A 35 -1.06 3.86 -6.78
C ILE A 35 -0.54 4.59 -5.54
N GLU A 36 -0.67 3.98 -4.35
CA GLU A 36 -0.16 4.55 -3.09
C GLU A 36 1.37 4.66 -3.10
N LEU A 37 2.09 3.61 -3.48
CA LEU A 37 3.57 3.64 -3.52
C LEU A 37 4.11 4.62 -4.56
N LYS A 38 3.46 4.72 -5.72
CA LYS A 38 3.84 5.67 -6.76
C LYS A 38 3.58 7.11 -6.34
N ALA A 39 2.47 7.38 -5.65
CA ALA A 39 2.19 8.69 -5.08
C ALA A 39 3.25 9.09 -4.04
N LEU A 40 3.74 8.12 -3.27
CA LEU A 40 4.72 8.34 -2.22
C LEU A 40 6.19 8.34 -2.70
N SER A 41 6.44 8.04 -3.99
CA SER A 41 7.78 8.00 -4.58
C SER A 41 8.78 7.09 -3.83
N LEU A 42 8.29 6.03 -3.18
CA LEU A 42 9.10 5.19 -2.28
C LEU A 42 9.93 4.13 -3.00
N TYR A 43 9.91 4.03 -4.34
CA TYR A 43 10.60 2.96 -5.05
C TYR A 43 12.11 2.90 -4.76
N GLY A 44 12.63 1.67 -4.61
CA GLY A 44 14.04 1.40 -4.36
C GLY A 44 14.31 0.90 -2.94
N GLU A 45 15.59 0.94 -2.56
CA GLU A 45 16.04 0.49 -1.25
C GLU A 45 16.12 1.67 -0.27
N TRP A 46 15.59 1.47 0.94
CA TRP A 46 15.61 2.43 2.03
C TRP A 46 16.24 1.78 3.25
N ARG A 47 17.24 2.45 3.85
CA ARG A 47 17.90 1.96 5.07
C ARG A 47 17.15 2.44 6.29
N ILE A 48 17.03 1.57 7.29
CA ILE A 48 16.43 1.91 8.58
C ILE A 48 17.54 2.33 9.54
N LEU A 49 17.77 3.62 9.72
CA LEU A 49 18.81 4.12 10.61
C LEU A 49 18.32 4.21 12.07
N PRO A 50 19.15 3.85 13.07
CA PRO A 50 20.59 3.56 12.97
C PRO A 50 20.95 2.08 12.70
N SER A 51 19.98 1.22 12.36
CA SER A 51 20.26 -0.18 12.04
C SER A 51 21.17 -0.29 10.80
N GLN A 52 22.20 -1.13 10.88
CA GLN A 52 23.11 -1.39 9.77
C GLN A 52 22.65 -2.55 8.89
N ASN A 53 21.75 -3.39 9.42
CA ASN A 53 21.41 -4.69 8.84
C ASN A 53 19.98 -4.77 8.30
N GLU A 54 19.21 -3.68 8.48
CA GLU A 54 17.81 -3.61 8.09
C GLU A 54 17.62 -2.59 6.96
N LYS A 55 16.93 -3.04 5.92
CA LYS A 55 16.47 -2.18 4.83
C LYS A 55 15.11 -2.61 4.31
N ILE A 56 14.34 -1.66 3.82
CA ILE A 56 13.06 -1.91 3.15
C ILE A 56 13.29 -1.72 1.66
N VAL A 57 12.76 -2.64 0.85
CA VAL A 57 12.81 -2.54 -0.61
C VAL A 57 11.38 -2.41 -1.14
N PHE A 58 11.11 -1.33 -1.86
CA PHE A 58 9.83 -1.08 -2.52
C PHE A 58 9.98 -1.35 -4.02
N TYR A 59 9.29 -2.38 -4.50
CA TYR A 59 9.31 -2.81 -5.89
C TYR A 59 8.24 -2.09 -6.72
N GLN A 60 8.47 -2.01 -8.03
CA GLN A 60 7.54 -1.36 -8.97
C GLN A 60 6.20 -2.09 -9.11
N ASP A 61 6.14 -3.38 -8.76
CA ASP A 61 4.95 -4.22 -8.79
C ASP A 61 4.17 -4.21 -7.46
N GLY A 62 4.46 -3.24 -6.60
CA GLY A 62 3.74 -3.00 -5.36
C GLY A 62 4.17 -3.87 -4.20
N ARG A 63 5.13 -4.79 -4.42
CA ARG A 63 5.71 -5.58 -3.34
C ARG A 63 6.62 -4.73 -2.47
N ILE A 64 6.59 -5.03 -1.17
CA ILE A 64 7.42 -4.37 -0.16
C ILE A 64 8.06 -5.46 0.67
N THR A 65 9.39 -5.41 0.82
CA THR A 65 10.14 -6.45 1.50
C THR A 65 11.10 -5.83 2.51
N LEU A 66 11.02 -6.29 3.74
CA LEU A 66 12.04 -6.08 4.76
C LEU A 66 13.18 -7.06 4.55
N LYS A 67 14.41 -6.57 4.49
CA LYS A 67 15.62 -7.37 4.48
C LYS A 67 16.36 -7.19 5.79
N VAL A 68 16.54 -8.28 6.55
CA VAL A 68 17.26 -8.30 7.83
C VAL A 68 18.34 -9.37 7.76
N LEU A 69 19.62 -8.98 7.82
CA LEU A 69 20.75 -9.93 7.79
C LEU A 69 20.66 -10.95 6.63
N GLY A 70 20.23 -10.49 5.46
CA GLY A 70 20.06 -11.34 4.26
C GLY A 70 18.78 -12.19 4.22
N LYS A 71 17.95 -12.16 5.28
CA LYS A 71 16.62 -12.77 5.26
C LYS A 71 15.60 -11.76 4.75
N GLU A 72 14.64 -12.24 3.96
CA GLU A 72 13.61 -11.41 3.36
C GLU A 72 12.23 -11.73 3.96
N LYS A 73 11.45 -10.69 4.23
CA LYS A 73 10.06 -10.82 4.71
C LYS A 73 9.17 -9.82 3.99
N ASN A 74 8.07 -10.29 3.42
CA ASN A 74 7.09 -9.40 2.80
C ASN A 74 6.38 -8.58 3.86
N LEU A 75 6.14 -7.30 3.54
CA LEU A 75 5.42 -6.37 4.37
C LEU A 75 4.13 -5.92 3.68
N TYR A 76 3.20 -5.47 4.50
CA TYR A 76 2.02 -4.74 4.08
C TYR A 76 2.14 -3.30 4.56
N ILE A 77 1.60 -2.37 3.78
CA ILE A 77 1.49 -0.98 4.18
C ILE A 77 0.02 -0.56 4.21
N LYS A 78 -0.27 0.40 5.09
CA LYS A 78 -1.52 1.16 5.09
C LYS A 78 -1.14 2.63 5.28
N ALA A 79 -1.51 3.46 4.31
CA ALA A 79 -1.32 4.90 4.37
C ALA A 79 -2.52 5.60 5.00
N ASP A 80 -2.28 6.69 5.72
CA ASP A 80 -3.32 7.62 6.17
C ASP A 80 -2.93 9.06 5.78
N LYS A 81 -3.55 10.06 6.41
CA LYS A 81 -3.28 11.48 6.13
C LYS A 81 -1.94 11.99 6.67
N ASP A 82 -1.40 11.33 7.69
CA ASP A 82 -0.23 11.80 8.45
C ASP A 82 1.02 10.99 8.08
N GLY A 83 0.86 9.75 7.60
CA GLY A 83 1.99 8.89 7.27
C GLY A 83 1.63 7.50 6.73
N VAL A 84 2.58 6.58 6.88
CA VAL A 84 2.48 5.19 6.44
C VAL A 84 2.82 4.22 7.58
N GLY A 85 1.92 3.26 7.82
CA GLY A 85 2.11 2.15 8.73
C GLY A 85 2.57 0.89 8.01
N PHE A 86 3.45 0.12 8.65
CA PHE A 86 3.98 -1.18 8.20
C PHE A 86 3.45 -2.31 9.07
N PHE A 87 3.06 -3.41 8.42
CA PHE A 87 2.42 -4.57 9.04
C PHE A 87 3.04 -5.86 8.52
N TYR A 88 3.08 -6.90 9.37
CA TYR A 88 3.53 -8.23 8.94
C TYR A 88 2.40 -9.02 8.28
N ASN A 89 1.16 -8.80 8.72
CA ASN A 89 -0.03 -9.40 8.14
C ASN A 89 -1.06 -8.32 7.78
N HIS A 90 -1.96 -8.66 6.86
CA HIS A 90 -3.01 -7.75 6.43
C HIS A 90 -4.00 -7.40 7.56
N ASP A 91 -4.27 -8.38 8.43
CA ASP A 91 -5.28 -8.28 9.49
C ASP A 91 -4.74 -7.69 10.80
N ASP A 92 -3.45 -7.36 10.83
CA ASP A 92 -2.85 -6.69 11.98
C ASP A 92 -3.52 -5.32 12.19
N ILE A 93 -3.95 -5.05 13.43
CA ILE A 93 -4.64 -3.81 13.81
C ILE A 93 -3.64 -2.68 14.05
N LYS A 94 -2.49 -3.00 14.69
CA LYS A 94 -1.46 -2.03 15.04
C LYS A 94 -0.25 -2.21 14.11
N PRO A 95 0.25 -1.13 13.48
CA PRO A 95 1.48 -1.21 12.72
C PRO A 95 2.65 -1.49 13.65
N PHE A 96 3.60 -2.31 13.21
CA PHE A 96 4.86 -2.50 13.92
C PHE A 96 5.86 -1.39 13.59
N GLY A 97 5.67 -0.65 12.49
CA GLY A 97 6.44 0.56 12.19
C GLY A 97 5.56 1.62 11.56
N TYR A 98 5.79 2.89 11.85
CA TYR A 98 5.00 4.00 11.33
C TYR A 98 5.90 5.20 11.05
N PHE A 99 5.80 5.76 9.84
CA PHE A 99 6.62 6.89 9.40
C PHE A 99 5.73 8.03 8.96
N LEU A 100 6.06 9.23 9.42
CA LEU A 100 5.35 10.45 9.08
C LEU A 100 5.77 10.92 7.68
N TYR A 101 4.82 11.47 6.93
CA TYR A 101 5.15 12.18 5.71
C TYR A 101 5.94 13.45 6.05
N ASP A 102 7.09 13.61 5.42
CA ASP A 102 7.82 14.86 5.46
C ASP A 102 7.73 15.56 4.10
N GLU A 103 6.93 16.63 4.04
CA GLU A 103 6.83 17.48 2.86
C GLU A 103 8.19 18.14 2.50
N ARG A 104 9.14 18.19 3.44
CA ARG A 104 10.44 18.86 3.29
C ARG A 104 11.54 17.94 2.77
N GLY A 105 11.38 16.61 2.92
CA GLY A 105 12.43 15.63 2.65
C GLY A 105 11.99 14.53 1.70
N LYS A 106 12.28 14.66 0.40
CA LYS A 106 11.93 13.61 -0.60
C LYS A 106 12.62 12.26 -0.35
N ASN A 107 13.69 12.24 0.45
CA ASN A 107 14.58 11.08 0.60
C ASN A 107 14.74 10.61 2.05
N GLU A 108 14.05 11.25 3.02
CA GLU A 108 14.20 10.94 4.44
C GLU A 108 12.86 11.00 5.15
N TRP A 109 12.51 9.93 5.87
CA TRP A 109 11.24 9.83 6.59
C TRP A 109 11.55 9.45 8.03
N PHE A 110 10.94 10.15 8.99
CA PHE A 110 11.12 9.91 10.41
C PHE A 110 9.93 9.15 10.97
N GLY A 111 10.20 8.24 11.90
CA GLY A 111 9.14 7.38 12.41
C GLY A 111 9.55 6.55 13.61
N VAL A 112 8.65 5.64 13.95
CA VAL A 112 8.88 4.60 14.95
C VAL A 112 8.97 3.26 14.22
N TRP A 113 9.95 2.45 14.56
CA TRP A 113 10.09 1.08 14.09
C TRP A 113 10.21 0.17 15.30
N GLU A 114 9.23 -0.72 15.42
CA GLU A 114 8.91 -1.46 16.63
C GLU A 114 8.65 -0.50 17.80
N GLU A 115 9.68 -0.19 18.57
CA GLU A 115 9.62 0.69 19.73
C GLU A 115 10.73 1.76 19.71
N LYS A 116 11.41 1.92 18.57
CA LYS A 116 12.57 2.81 18.42
C LYS A 116 12.26 3.94 17.47
N LEU A 117 12.70 5.14 17.81
CA LEU A 117 12.76 6.26 16.86
C LEU A 117 13.83 5.96 15.81
N VAL A 118 13.43 6.01 14.55
CA VAL A 118 14.29 5.69 13.42
C VAL A 118 14.10 6.68 12.28
N LYS A 119 15.05 6.66 11.35
CA LYS A 119 14.97 7.38 10.08
C LYS A 119 15.07 6.38 8.93
N LEU A 120 14.09 6.40 8.04
CA LEU A 120 14.22 5.81 6.71
C LEU A 120 14.97 6.78 5.84
N SER A 121 16.07 6.32 5.23
CA SER A 121 16.87 7.11 4.31
C SER A 121 16.99 6.36 2.99
N HIS A 122 16.63 7.02 1.89
CA HIS A 122 16.71 6.44 0.56
C HIS A 122 18.16 6.17 0.22
N ASP A 123 18.48 4.93 -0.13
CA ASP A 123 19.82 4.57 -0.60
C ASP A 123 19.95 5.00 -2.06
N ILE A 124 20.11 6.31 -2.26
CA ILE A 124 20.54 6.83 -3.55
C ILE A 124 21.94 6.28 -3.75
N LYS A 125 22.09 5.21 -4.53
CA LYS A 125 23.39 4.81 -5.07
C LYS A 125 23.99 6.07 -5.69
N SER A 126 24.95 6.65 -4.99
CA SER A 126 25.77 7.72 -5.53
C SER A 126 26.34 7.19 -6.83
N ARG A 127 25.98 7.82 -7.95
CA ARG A 127 26.71 7.64 -9.20
C ARG A 127 28.11 8.22 -8.95
N GLN A 128 28.99 7.44 -8.32
CA GLN A 128 30.41 7.55 -8.55
C GLN A 128 30.68 6.87 -9.89
N SER A 129 30.37 7.57 -10.98
CA SER A 129 31.20 7.44 -12.17
C SER A 129 32.42 8.33 -11.91
N VAL A 130 33.42 7.71 -11.29
CA VAL A 130 34.81 8.11 -11.44
C VAL A 130 35.04 8.29 -12.94
N LEU A 131 35.15 9.54 -13.39
CA LEU A 131 35.81 9.86 -14.65
C LEU A 131 37.30 9.82 -14.33
N GLU A 132 37.88 8.63 -14.48
CA GLU A 132 39.30 8.46 -14.83
C GLU A 132 39.41 8.39 -16.36
#